data_AF-F8PCV5-F1
#
_entry.id   AF-F8PCV5-F1
#
_cell.length_a   1.000
_cell.length_b   1.000
_cell.length_c   1.000
_cell.angle_alpha   90.00
_cell.angle_beta   90.00
_cell.angle_gamma   90.00
#
_symmetry.space_group_name_H-M   'P 1'
#
loop_
_entity.id
_entity.type
_entity.pdbx_description
1 polymer ?
#
loop_
_entity_poly.entity_id
_entity_poly.type
_entity_poly.pdbx_seq_one_letter_code
_entity_poly.pdbx_strand_id
1 'polypeptide(L)'
;MGFGSFKTTHAGWLTLFGSVNNGLGHNSPEEVAVKRLYHKIMVGKQGKSCFGTGAQFLMDEDKKEFAVGRYSATEELNKIEMEANILYWAQSLMSMTYAFIDSTLKSSLSSPSFNIPRVLFVRAGVAIAHTGLHKKGPAHSQTSIRAVYLLEEKINEHQDGEFIKYIHNSDAAPMLEKV
;
A
#
# COMPACT_ATOMS: atom_id res chain seq x y z
N MET A 1 -7.17 -12.43 0.07
CA MET A 1 -7.15 -11.11 0.75
C MET A 1 -6.04 -11.16 1.77
N GLY A 2 -5.00 -10.33 1.61
CA GLY A 2 -3.88 -10.23 2.56
C GLY A 2 -4.15 -9.17 3.63
N PHE A 3 -3.67 -9.41 4.84
CA PHE A 3 -3.76 -8.46 5.96
C PHE A 3 -2.37 -8.04 6.40
N GLY A 4 -2.06 -6.75 6.25
CA GLY A 4 -0.96 -6.11 6.96
C GLY A 4 -1.43 -5.50 8.27
N SER A 5 -0.54 -4.83 8.99
CA SER A 5 -0.86 -4.20 10.28
C SER A 5 -1.94 -3.10 10.19
N PHE A 6 -2.01 -2.39 9.05
CA PHE A 6 -2.88 -1.22 8.85
C PHE A 6 -3.62 -1.19 7.50
N LYS A 7 -3.31 -2.14 6.60
CA LYS A 7 -3.84 -2.18 5.23
C LYS A 7 -4.31 -3.59 4.88
N THR A 8 -5.44 -3.67 4.19
CA THR A 8 -5.87 -4.90 3.51
C THR A 8 -5.42 -4.85 2.06
N THR A 9 -4.97 -5.98 1.52
CA THR A 9 -4.50 -6.10 0.13
C THR A 9 -5.34 -7.11 -0.64
N HIS A 10 -5.72 -6.78 -1.86
CA HIS A 10 -6.41 -7.67 -2.80
C HIS A 10 -5.71 -7.63 -4.15
N ALA A 11 -5.72 -8.75 -4.87
CA ALA A 11 -5.41 -8.69 -6.30
C ALA A 11 -6.57 -7.99 -7.03
N GLY A 12 -6.23 -7.22 -8.06
CA GLY A 12 -7.19 -6.56 -8.94
C GLY A 12 -6.59 -6.33 -10.32
N TRP A 13 -7.39 -5.74 -11.20
CA TRP A 13 -7.00 -5.42 -12.55
C TRP A 13 -7.17 -3.92 -12.78
N LEU A 14 -6.15 -3.29 -13.36
CA LEU A 14 -6.13 -1.90 -13.73
C LEU A 14 -6.26 -1.78 -15.25
N THR A 15 -7.27 -1.05 -15.69
CA THR A 15 -7.45 -0.67 -17.10
C THR A 15 -7.50 0.84 -17.16
N LEU A 16 -6.53 1.45 -17.86
CA LEU A 16 -6.54 2.88 -18.13
C LEU A 16 -7.16 3.13 -19.50
N PHE A 17 -7.97 4.19 -19.61
CA PHE A 17 -8.52 4.65 -20.87
C PHE A 17 -7.61 5.75 -21.45
N GLY A 18 -6.99 5.46 -22.59
CA GLY A 18 -5.99 6.33 -23.24
C GLY A 18 -4.61 5.68 -23.31
N SER A 19 -3.81 6.07 -24.31
CA SER A 19 -2.44 5.56 -24.43
C SER A 19 -1.55 6.20 -23.38
N VAL A 20 -1.07 5.40 -22.44
CA VAL A 20 -0.04 5.80 -21.48
C VAL A 20 1.26 5.16 -21.91
N ASN A 21 2.36 5.92 -22.02
CA ASN A 21 3.63 5.42 -22.58
C ASN A 21 4.54 4.74 -21.53
N ASN A 22 4.28 4.92 -20.24
CA ASN A 22 5.02 4.33 -19.13
C ASN A 22 4.20 4.46 -17.84
N GLY A 23 4.57 3.74 -16.79
CA GLY A 23 3.95 3.79 -15.47
C GLY A 23 2.99 2.63 -15.22
N LEU A 24 2.41 2.62 -14.01
CA LEU A 24 1.40 1.65 -13.60
C LEU A 24 0.17 1.76 -14.53
N GLY A 25 -0.26 0.64 -15.11
CA GLY A 25 -1.37 0.58 -16.07
C GLY A 25 -0.95 0.80 -17.53
N HIS A 26 0.35 0.88 -17.84
CA HIS A 26 0.86 0.91 -19.21
C HIS A 26 0.49 -0.37 -19.98
N ASN A 27 0.58 -1.53 -19.30
CA ASN A 27 0.28 -2.83 -19.89
C ASN A 27 -1.18 -3.22 -19.60
N SER A 28 -2.13 -2.43 -20.11
CA SER A 28 -3.56 -2.60 -19.83
C SER A 28 -4.17 -3.84 -20.52
N PRO A 29 -4.91 -4.72 -19.81
CA PRO A 29 -5.17 -4.70 -18.37
C PRO A 29 -3.96 -5.21 -17.56
N GLU A 30 -3.57 -4.45 -16.54
CA GLU A 30 -2.41 -4.75 -15.69
C GLU A 30 -2.89 -5.34 -14.36
N GLU A 31 -2.27 -6.43 -13.89
CA GLU A 31 -2.58 -6.98 -12.57
C GLU A 31 -1.94 -6.12 -11.47
N VAL A 32 -2.72 -5.73 -10.46
CA VAL A 32 -2.30 -4.81 -9.41
C VAL A 32 -2.65 -5.32 -8.01
N ALA A 33 -1.85 -4.94 -7.04
CA ALA A 33 -2.17 -5.05 -5.62
C ALA A 33 -2.98 -3.84 -5.17
N VAL A 34 -4.27 -4.04 -4.86
CA VAL A 34 -5.20 -3.03 -4.39
C VAL A 34 -5.17 -2.99 -2.86
N LYS A 35 -4.59 -1.92 -2.31
CA LYS A 35 -4.46 -1.72 -0.86
C LYS A 35 -5.45 -0.69 -0.36
N ARG A 36 -6.07 -0.99 0.78
CA ARG A 36 -7.00 -0.09 1.48
C ARG A 36 -6.69 -0.04 2.97
N LEU A 37 -6.62 1.16 3.52
CA LEU A 37 -6.38 1.37 4.94
C LEU A 37 -7.54 0.86 5.80
N TYR A 38 -7.20 0.45 7.02
CA TYR A 38 -8.16 0.12 8.04
C TYR A 38 -7.62 0.45 9.43
N HIS A 39 -8.52 0.60 10.39
CA HIS A 39 -8.19 0.60 11.81
C HIS A 39 -8.78 -0.64 12.48
N LYS A 40 -8.11 -1.14 13.52
CA LYS A 40 -8.60 -2.28 14.29
C LYS A 40 -9.71 -1.81 15.23
N ILE A 41 -10.84 -2.51 15.21
CA ILE A 41 -11.93 -2.36 16.17
C ILE A 41 -11.88 -3.60 17.06
N MET A 42 -11.63 -3.42 18.36
CA MET A 42 -11.62 -4.53 19.31
C MET A 42 -13.04 -5.05 19.50
N VAL A 43 -13.25 -6.35 19.31
CA VAL A 43 -14.56 -6.99 19.52
C VAL A 43 -14.48 -7.86 20.77
N GLY A 44 -15.29 -7.57 21.78
CA GLY A 44 -15.44 -8.43 22.94
C GLY A 44 -16.23 -9.70 22.59
N LYS A 45 -15.97 -10.81 23.28
CA LYS A 45 -16.81 -12.02 23.20
C LYS A 45 -18.18 -11.76 23.82
N GLN A 46 -19.09 -11.21 23.01
CA GLN A 46 -20.53 -11.47 22.92
C GLN A 46 -21.22 -10.29 22.21
N GLY A 47 -21.32 -10.39 20.89
CA GLY A 47 -22.54 -10.05 20.13
C GLY A 47 -23.14 -8.64 20.19
N LYS A 48 -22.51 -7.63 20.81
CA LYS A 48 -23.02 -6.25 20.79
C LYS A 48 -21.89 -5.24 20.60
N SER A 49 -21.81 -4.72 19.38
CA SER A 49 -21.09 -3.50 19.06
C SER A 49 -21.77 -2.33 19.80
N CYS A 50 -21.03 -1.67 20.68
CA CYS A 50 -21.48 -0.43 21.33
C CYS A 50 -20.55 0.69 20.88
N PHE A 51 -21.03 1.55 19.98
CA PHE A 51 -20.49 2.90 19.87
C PHE A 51 -20.86 3.63 21.16
N GLY A 52 -19.86 3.94 21.99
CA GLY A 52 -20.09 4.70 23.22
C GLY A 52 -18.88 4.66 24.14
N THR A 53 -18.31 5.84 24.36
CA THR A 53 -17.27 6.14 25.35
C THR A 53 -17.53 5.46 26.70
N GLY A 54 -16.58 4.64 27.16
CA GLY A 54 -16.45 4.34 28.59
C GLY A 54 -16.66 2.91 29.08
N ALA A 55 -16.61 1.87 28.24
CA ALA A 55 -16.59 0.49 28.75
C ALA A 55 -15.15 -0.05 28.83
N GLN A 56 -14.63 -0.17 30.05
CA GLN A 56 -13.37 -0.85 30.34
C GLN A 56 -13.62 -2.36 30.29
N PHE A 57 -13.33 -2.97 29.15
CA PHE A 57 -13.44 -4.42 28.98
C PHE A 57 -12.26 -5.12 29.68
N LEU A 58 -12.57 -6.13 30.51
CA LEU A 58 -11.57 -7.06 31.03
C LEU A 58 -11.06 -7.90 29.86
N MET A 59 -9.78 -7.71 29.52
CA MET A 59 -9.13 -8.31 28.35
C MET A 59 -8.61 -9.71 28.68
N ASP A 60 -8.87 -10.66 27.81
CA ASP A 60 -8.08 -11.89 27.68
C ASP A 60 -6.94 -11.55 26.71
N GLU A 61 -5.72 -11.33 27.23
CA GLU A 61 -4.54 -10.89 26.46
C GLU A 61 -4.22 -11.85 25.29
N ASP A 62 -4.59 -13.12 25.42
CA ASP A 62 -4.20 -14.19 24.49
C ASP A 62 -5.15 -14.38 23.30
N LYS A 63 -6.30 -13.69 23.25
CA LYS A 63 -7.34 -13.92 22.22
C LYS A 63 -7.99 -12.64 21.67
N LYS A 64 -7.17 -11.69 21.21
CA LYS A 64 -7.64 -10.45 20.58
C LYS A 64 -8.22 -10.72 19.17
N GLU A 65 -9.53 -10.95 19.09
CA GLU A 65 -10.28 -10.88 17.84
C GLU A 65 -10.60 -9.41 17.52
N PHE A 66 -10.19 -8.93 16.34
CA PHE A 66 -10.47 -7.56 15.90
C PHE A 66 -11.29 -7.55 14.62
N ALA A 67 -12.22 -6.60 14.53
CA ALA A 67 -12.91 -6.26 13.30
C ALA A 67 -12.17 -5.15 12.55
N VAL A 68 -12.38 -5.10 11.24
CA VAL A 68 -11.81 -4.09 10.33
C VAL A 68 -12.75 -2.89 10.27
N GLY A 69 -12.31 -1.76 10.82
CA GLY A 69 -12.98 -0.46 10.64
C GLY A 69 -12.44 0.30 9.42
N ARG A 70 -13.32 1.01 8.71
CA ARG A 70 -12.94 1.89 7.59
C ARG A 70 -12.96 3.34 8.04
N TYR A 71 -11.93 4.07 7.64
CA TYR A 71 -11.88 5.52 7.82
C TYR A 71 -12.93 6.21 6.95
N SER A 72 -13.26 7.46 7.27
CA SER A 72 -14.04 8.30 6.36
C SER A 72 -13.29 8.52 5.04
N ALA A 73 -13.99 8.83 3.96
CA ALA A 73 -13.38 9.03 2.64
C ALA A 73 -12.26 10.10 2.65
N THR A 74 -12.47 11.20 3.40
CA THR A 74 -11.47 12.27 3.54
C THR A 74 -10.23 11.81 4.29
N GLU A 75 -10.40 11.03 5.36
CA GLU A 75 -9.27 10.47 6.12
C GLU A 75 -8.53 9.39 5.33
N GLU A 76 -9.24 8.55 4.57
CA GLU A 76 -8.63 7.58 3.66
C GLU A 76 -7.78 8.31 2.61
N LEU A 77 -8.32 9.38 2.01
CA LEU A 77 -7.60 10.17 1.01
C LEU A 77 -6.29 10.73 1.58
N ASN A 78 -6.37 11.49 2.67
CA ASN A 78 -5.19 12.12 3.29
C ASN A 78 -4.10 11.10 3.65
N LYS A 79 -4.50 9.92 4.16
CA LYS A 79 -3.54 8.88 4.55
C LYS A 79 -2.96 8.14 3.34
N ILE A 80 -3.76 7.84 2.33
CA ILE A 80 -3.26 7.20 1.10
C ILE A 80 -2.35 8.14 0.32
N GLU A 81 -2.66 9.43 0.24
CA GLU A 81 -1.78 10.43 -0.39
C GLU A 81 -0.43 10.51 0.31
N MET A 82 -0.41 10.48 1.65
CA MET A 82 0.83 10.44 2.42
C MET A 82 1.65 9.17 2.10
N GLU A 83 1.01 8.01 2.01
CA GLU A 83 1.67 6.74 1.65
C GLU A 83 2.24 6.78 0.22
N ALA A 84 1.47 7.33 -0.74
CA ALA A 84 1.92 7.53 -2.11
C ALA A 84 3.12 8.49 -2.18
N ASN A 85 3.11 9.58 -1.41
CA ASN A 85 4.22 10.52 -1.30
C ASN A 85 5.48 9.85 -0.71
N ILE A 86 5.32 9.01 0.33
CA ILE A 86 6.46 8.26 0.91
C ILE A 86 7.08 7.33 -0.15
N LEU A 87 6.27 6.61 -0.92
CA LEU A 87 6.77 5.77 -2.02
C LEU A 87 7.49 6.59 -3.10
N TYR A 88 6.94 7.75 -3.47
CA TYR A 88 7.58 8.67 -4.41
C TYR A 88 8.95 9.16 -3.92
N TRP A 89 9.05 9.57 -2.66
CA TRP A 89 10.32 9.97 -2.05
C TRP A 89 11.32 8.81 -1.99
N ALA A 90 10.86 7.62 -1.63
CA ALA A 90 11.71 6.43 -1.56
C ALA A 90 12.28 6.05 -2.94
N GLN A 91 11.46 6.09 -4.00
CA GLN A 91 11.91 5.89 -5.39
C GLN A 91 12.93 6.94 -5.82
N SER A 92 12.69 8.20 -5.48
CA SER A 92 13.59 9.32 -5.81
C SER A 92 14.95 9.17 -5.12
N LEU A 93 14.95 8.84 -3.82
CA LEU A 93 16.16 8.62 -3.04
C LEU A 93 16.97 7.42 -3.57
N MET A 94 16.29 6.33 -3.94
CA MET A 94 16.92 5.16 -4.55
C MET A 94 17.59 5.53 -5.89
N SER A 95 16.89 6.29 -6.74
CA SER A 95 17.42 6.75 -8.03
C SER A 95 18.65 7.63 -7.85
N MET A 96 18.62 8.57 -6.89
CA MET A 96 19.78 9.40 -6.55
C MET A 96 20.96 8.55 -6.04
N THR A 97 20.67 7.56 -5.18
CA THR A 97 21.69 6.66 -4.64
C THR A 97 22.41 5.90 -5.75
N TYR A 98 21.67 5.35 -6.70
CA TYR A 98 22.26 4.66 -7.85
C TYR A 98 23.03 5.58 -8.79
N ALA A 99 22.52 6.78 -9.05
CA ALA A 99 23.25 7.78 -9.84
C ALA A 99 24.60 8.13 -9.19
N PHE A 100 24.63 8.26 -7.85
CA PHE A 100 25.86 8.48 -7.10
C PHE A 100 26.83 7.29 -7.19
N ILE A 101 26.33 6.07 -7.00
CA ILE A 101 27.13 4.84 -7.15
C ILE A 101 27.74 4.78 -8.55
N ASP A 102 26.94 4.99 -9.60
CA ASP A 102 27.38 4.95 -10.99
C ASP A 102 28.45 6.00 -11.30
N SER A 103 28.28 7.23 -10.79
CA SER A 103 29.29 8.28 -10.90
C SER A 103 30.60 7.87 -10.22
N THR A 104 30.51 7.30 -9.02
CA THR A 104 31.68 6.89 -8.24
C THR A 104 32.44 5.76 -8.93
N LEU A 105 31.73 4.76 -9.44
CA LEU A 105 32.32 3.63 -10.17
C LEU A 105 33.03 4.09 -11.45
N LYS A 106 32.44 5.03 -12.20
CA LYS A 106 33.07 5.61 -13.39
C LYS A 106 34.39 6.32 -13.09
N SER A 107 34.51 6.92 -11.90
CA SER A 107 35.74 7.59 -11.46
C SER A 107 36.75 6.67 -10.75
N SER A 108 36.39 5.42 -10.48
CA SER A 108 37.22 4.48 -9.73
C SER A 108 38.28 3.82 -10.63
N LEU A 109 39.48 3.63 -10.09
CA LEU A 109 40.56 2.87 -10.75
C LEU A 109 40.30 1.35 -10.77
N SER A 110 39.35 0.87 -9.97
CA SER A 110 39.01 -0.55 -9.88
C SER A 110 37.52 -0.76 -9.66
N SER A 111 37.00 -1.87 -10.16
CA SER A 111 35.61 -2.28 -9.93
C SER A 111 35.48 -3.05 -8.62
N PRO A 112 34.32 -3.00 -7.94
CA PRO A 112 34.07 -3.81 -6.76
C PRO A 112 34.15 -5.30 -7.08
N SER A 113 34.58 -6.10 -6.10
CA SER A 113 34.67 -7.57 -6.23
C SER A 113 33.32 -8.28 -6.25
N PHE A 114 32.23 -7.52 -6.11
CA PHE A 114 30.86 -8.02 -6.08
C PHE A 114 29.97 -7.16 -6.97
N ASN A 115 28.89 -7.78 -7.48
CA ASN A 115 27.85 -7.08 -8.21
C ASN A 115 27.00 -6.29 -7.22
N ILE A 116 26.88 -4.98 -7.42
CA ILE A 116 25.99 -4.13 -6.64
C ILE A 116 24.55 -4.38 -7.13
N PRO A 117 23.64 -4.93 -6.30
CA PRO A 117 22.27 -5.17 -6.69
C PRO A 117 21.55 -3.87 -7.06
N ARG A 118 20.68 -3.93 -8.08
CA ARG A 118 19.80 -2.82 -8.47
C ARG A 118 18.37 -3.14 -8.05
N VAL A 119 18.06 -2.83 -6.80
CA VAL A 119 16.69 -2.93 -6.26
C VAL A 119 15.84 -1.73 -6.66
N LEU A 120 14.53 -1.92 -6.79
CA LEU A 120 13.56 -0.88 -7.14
C LEU A 120 12.36 -0.98 -6.21
N PHE A 121 11.68 0.13 -5.98
CA PHE A 121 10.33 0.10 -5.41
C PHE A 121 9.32 -0.12 -6.52
N VAL A 122 8.26 -0.87 -6.24
CA VAL A 122 7.12 -1.04 -7.15
C VAL A 122 6.52 0.30 -7.53
N ARG A 123 6.05 0.40 -8.77
CA ARG A 123 5.24 1.54 -9.23
C ARG A 123 3.90 1.51 -8.51
N ALA A 124 3.41 2.69 -8.16
CA ALA A 124 2.18 2.84 -7.40
C ALA A 124 1.36 4.04 -7.90
N GLY A 125 0.06 4.01 -7.63
CA GLY A 125 -0.88 5.08 -7.95
C GLY A 125 -2.03 5.15 -6.95
N VAL A 126 -2.68 6.31 -6.87
CA VAL A 126 -3.87 6.51 -6.03
C VAL A 126 -5.12 6.33 -6.88
N ALA A 127 -6.04 5.48 -6.43
CA ALA A 127 -7.34 5.31 -7.05
C ALA A 127 -8.45 5.80 -6.12
N ILE A 128 -9.27 6.73 -6.62
CA ILE A 128 -10.42 7.29 -5.91
C ILE A 128 -11.68 6.69 -6.52
N ALA A 129 -12.39 5.89 -5.73
CA ALA A 129 -13.65 5.29 -6.16
C ALA A 129 -14.81 6.22 -5.82
N HIS A 130 -15.61 6.58 -6.83
CA HIS A 130 -16.80 7.40 -6.67
C HIS A 130 -18.08 6.56 -6.71
N THR A 131 -19.13 7.02 -6.02
CA THR A 131 -20.50 6.54 -6.15
C THR A 131 -21.40 7.66 -6.64
N GLY A 132 -22.32 7.34 -7.56
CA GLY A 132 -23.36 8.28 -7.97
C GLY A 132 -24.39 8.46 -6.87
N LEU A 133 -24.71 9.70 -6.53
CA LEU A 133 -25.89 10.03 -5.74
C LEU A 133 -27.08 10.07 -6.71
N HIS A 134 -27.93 9.04 -6.69
CA HIS A 134 -29.20 9.09 -7.41
C HIS A 134 -30.12 10.13 -6.74
N LYS A 135 -30.03 11.38 -7.16
CA LYS A 135 -31.09 12.37 -6.89
C LYS A 135 -32.21 12.13 -7.91
N LYS A 136 -33.41 11.82 -7.44
CA LYS A 136 -34.63 11.89 -8.28
C LYS A 136 -34.89 13.37 -8.58
N GLY A 137 -34.45 13.86 -9.73
CA GLY A 137 -34.71 15.24 -10.18
C GLY A 137 -33.71 15.73 -11.23
N PRO A 138 -34.00 16.84 -11.95
CA PRO A 138 -33.21 17.31 -13.09
C PRO A 138 -31.91 18.02 -12.70
N ALA A 139 -31.39 17.79 -11.49
CA ALA A 139 -30.15 18.41 -11.02
C ALA A 139 -28.98 17.46 -11.24
N HIS A 140 -27.89 17.98 -11.81
CA HIS A 140 -26.63 17.28 -12.09
C HIS A 140 -26.29 16.19 -11.06
N SER A 141 -25.96 15.01 -11.55
CA SER A 141 -25.54 13.86 -10.73
C SER A 141 -24.37 14.27 -9.84
N GLN A 142 -24.61 14.43 -8.53
CA GLN A 142 -23.54 14.63 -7.58
C GLN A 142 -22.84 13.28 -7.36
N THR A 143 -21.52 13.26 -7.37
CA THR A 143 -20.73 12.08 -7.02
C THR A 143 -20.12 12.29 -5.64
N SER A 144 -20.04 11.21 -4.85
CA SER A 144 -19.33 11.19 -3.57
C SER A 144 -18.20 10.18 -3.62
N ILE A 145 -17.10 10.46 -2.91
CA ILE A 145 -16.01 9.49 -2.75
C ILE A 145 -16.50 8.38 -1.83
N ARG A 146 -16.39 7.13 -2.30
CA ARG A 146 -16.74 5.92 -1.54
C ARG A 146 -15.55 5.33 -0.82
N ALA A 147 -14.39 5.35 -1.47
CA ALA A 147 -13.17 4.75 -0.96
C ALA A 147 -11.95 5.28 -1.72
N VAL A 148 -10.80 5.23 -1.07
CA VAL A 148 -9.50 5.53 -1.67
C VAL A 148 -8.58 4.33 -1.52
N TYR A 149 -7.84 4.00 -2.58
CA TYR A 149 -6.95 2.86 -2.65
C TYR A 149 -5.55 3.30 -3.09
N LEU A 150 -4.55 2.62 -2.56
CA LEU A 150 -3.21 2.60 -3.13
C LEU A 150 -3.12 1.37 -4.04
N LEU A 151 -2.88 1.60 -5.33
CA LEU A 151 -2.61 0.56 -6.30
C LEU A 151 -1.11 0.41 -6.44
N GLU A 152 -0.60 -0.82 -6.41
CA GLU A 152 0.81 -1.12 -6.63
C GLU A 152 0.93 -2.21 -7.70
N GLU A 153 2.08 -2.27 -8.38
CA GLU A 153 2.43 -3.45 -9.18
C GLU A 153 2.35 -4.70 -8.31
N LYS A 154 1.73 -5.74 -8.85
CA LYS A 154 1.66 -7.01 -8.15
C LYS A 154 2.96 -7.79 -8.37
N ILE A 155 3.63 -8.11 -7.27
CA ILE A 155 4.77 -9.04 -7.28
C ILE A 155 4.21 -10.46 -7.50
N ASN A 156 4.71 -11.14 -8.52
CA ASN A 156 4.31 -12.50 -8.83
C ASN A 156 5.26 -13.48 -8.15
N GLU A 157 4.84 -14.08 -7.04
CA GLU A 157 5.72 -14.96 -6.25
C GLU A 157 6.26 -16.17 -7.04
N HIS A 158 5.58 -16.59 -8.11
CA HIS A 158 6.05 -17.67 -8.98
C HIS A 158 7.19 -17.23 -9.92
N GLN A 159 7.30 -15.94 -10.23
CA GLN A 159 8.29 -15.38 -11.15
C GLN A 159 9.38 -14.58 -10.41
N ASP A 160 8.98 -13.81 -9.40
CA ASP A 160 9.82 -12.87 -8.65
C ASP A 160 10.34 -13.47 -7.33
N GLY A 161 9.83 -14.64 -6.94
CA GLY A 161 10.11 -15.30 -5.68
C GLY A 161 9.22 -14.85 -4.52
N GLU A 162 9.37 -15.52 -3.38
CA GLU A 162 8.58 -15.25 -2.18
C GLU A 162 8.79 -13.82 -1.67
N PHE A 163 7.71 -13.19 -1.17
CA PHE A 163 7.82 -11.89 -0.51
C PHE A 163 8.55 -12.02 0.84
N ILE A 164 9.73 -11.41 0.96
CA ILE A 164 10.56 -11.47 2.17
C ILE A 164 10.76 -10.06 2.74
N LYS A 165 10.55 -9.91 4.04
CA LYS A 165 10.88 -8.69 4.78
C LYS A 165 12.32 -8.78 5.30
N TYR A 166 13.24 -8.09 4.63
CA TYR A 166 14.67 -8.12 5.00
C TYR A 166 15.03 -7.27 6.22
N ILE A 167 14.34 -6.15 6.46
CA ILE A 167 14.67 -5.22 7.56
C ILE A 167 13.40 -4.88 8.33
N HIS A 168 13.46 -4.90 9.66
CA HIS A 168 12.33 -4.53 10.52
C HIS A 168 12.27 -3.02 10.74
N ASN A 169 11.08 -2.46 10.99
CA ASN A 169 10.96 -1.02 11.21
C ASN A 169 11.53 -0.55 12.56
N SER A 170 11.81 -1.48 13.48
CA SER A 170 12.38 -1.20 14.81
C SER A 170 13.86 -1.55 14.92
N ASP A 171 14.43 -2.18 13.90
CA ASP A 171 15.82 -2.64 13.92
C ASP A 171 16.36 -2.67 12.48
N ALA A 172 17.53 -2.05 12.30
CA ALA A 172 18.22 -2.01 11.01
C ALA A 172 19.01 -3.31 10.73
N ALA A 173 19.11 -4.22 11.70
CA ALA A 173 19.69 -5.54 11.49
C ALA A 173 18.83 -6.35 10.49
N PRO A 174 19.47 -7.03 9.52
CA PRO A 174 18.74 -7.85 8.57
C PRO A 174 18.12 -9.06 9.29
N MET A 175 16.86 -9.35 8.96
CA MET A 175 16.19 -10.56 9.39
C MET A 175 16.69 -11.72 8.51
N LEU A 176 17.64 -12.50 9.05
CA LEU A 176 18.20 -13.66 8.36
C LEU A 176 17.30 -14.91 8.47
N GLU A 177 16.28 -14.86 9.34
CA GLU A 177 15.31 -15.93 9.56
C GLU A 177 13.91 -15.51 9.08
N LYS A 178 13.17 -16.46 8.49
CA LYS A 178 11.80 -16.24 8.00
C LYS A 178 10.84 -16.08 9.18
N VAL A 179 9.91 -15.13 9.10
CA VAL A 179 8.78 -14.94 10.04
C VAL A 179 7.49 -15.40 9.39
#